data_AF-A0A954QJP2-F1
#
_entry.id   AF-A0A954QJP2-F1
#
_cell.length_a   1.000
_cell.length_b   1.000
_cell.length_c   1.000
_cell.angle_alpha   90.00
_cell.angle_beta   90.00
_cell.angle_gamma   90.00
#
_symmetry.space_group_name_H-M   'P 1'
#
loop_
_entity.id
_entity.type
_entity.pdbx_description
1 polymer ?
#
loop_
_entity_poly.entity_id
_entity_poly.type
_entity_poly.pdbx_seq_one_letter_code
_entity_poly.pdbx_strand_id
1 'polypeptide(L)' 'RLSGSSSEITNRPLPADDPTRRRPDISLAKERLDWTPTVPLEAGLRKTIEWFRTINVDDYRPPTPNF' A
#
# COMPACT_ATOMS: atom_id res chain seq x y z
N ARG A 1 -0.66 13.79 9.85
CA ARG A 1 -0.68 13.78 8.36
C ARG A 1 0.70 13.29 7.89
N LEU A 2 0.80 12.25 7.06
CA LEU A 2 2.10 11.68 6.64
C LEU A 2 2.70 12.34 5.40
N SER A 3 1.89 12.54 4.35
CA SER A 3 2.37 13.08 3.06
C SER A 3 2.53 14.61 3.05
N GLY A 4 1.81 15.31 3.93
CA GLY A 4 1.72 16.78 3.93
C GLY A 4 0.80 17.36 2.85
N SER A 5 0.08 16.53 2.10
CA SER A 5 -0.81 16.98 1.02
C SER A 5 -2.02 17.79 1.50
N SER A 6 -2.41 18.78 0.71
CA SER A 6 -3.64 19.57 0.81
C SER A 6 -4.81 19.00 0.01
N SER A 7 -4.66 17.86 -0.67
CA SER A 7 -5.74 17.22 -1.43
C SER A 7 -6.97 16.97 -0.56
N GLU A 8 -8.14 17.16 -1.16
CA GLU A 8 -9.43 16.90 -0.53
C GLU A 8 -9.72 15.40 -0.45
N ILE A 9 -10.48 15.00 0.58
CA ILE A 9 -10.99 13.64 0.73
C ILE A 9 -12.44 13.61 0.23
N THR A 10 -12.70 12.87 -0.86
CA THR A 10 -14.05 12.70 -1.42
C THR A 10 -14.53 11.26 -1.28
N ASN A 11 -15.78 11.04 -0.85
CA ASN A 11 -16.37 9.70 -0.75
C ASN A 11 -17.11 9.35 -2.06
N ARG A 12 -16.88 8.14 -2.57
CA ARG A 12 -17.54 7.60 -3.77
C ARG A 12 -18.17 6.23 -3.45
N PRO A 13 -19.14 5.75 -4.24
CA PRO A 13 -19.71 4.41 -4.05
C PRO A 13 -18.63 3.32 -4.11
N LEU A 14 -18.81 2.27 -3.30
CA LEU A 14 -17.95 1.09 -3.31
C LEU A 14 -18.13 0.32 -4.63
N PRO A 15 -17.06 -0.11 -5.30
CA PRO A 15 -17.16 -1.04 -6.43
C PRO A 15 -17.87 -2.34 -6.03
N ALA A 16 -18.65 -2.93 -6.94
CA ALA A 16 -19.47 -4.11 -6.63
C ALA A 16 -18.66 -5.32 -6.15
N ASP A 17 -17.44 -5.50 -6.69
CA ASP A 17 -16.59 -6.65 -6.41
C ASP A 17 -15.58 -6.40 -5.26
N ASP A 18 -15.63 -5.25 -4.61
CA ASP A 18 -14.69 -4.90 -3.54
C ASP A 18 -15.16 -5.45 -2.18
N PRO A 19 -14.40 -6.37 -1.55
CA PRO A 19 -14.74 -6.87 -0.23
C PRO A 19 -14.52 -5.77 0.82
N THR A 20 -15.49 -5.62 1.71
CA THR A 20 -15.48 -4.57 2.74
C THR A 20 -14.45 -4.80 3.85
N ARG A 21 -13.90 -6.01 3.98
CA ARG A 21 -12.91 -6.35 5.01
C ARG A 21 -11.95 -7.44 4.57
N ARG A 22 -10.69 -7.29 4.94
CA ARG A 22 -9.65 -8.33 4.84
C ARG A 22 -8.82 -8.35 6.11
N ARG A 23 -8.57 -9.54 6.68
CA ARG A 23 -7.68 -9.74 7.84
C ARG A 23 -7.04 -11.13 7.72
N PRO A 24 -5.78 -11.24 7.25
CA PRO A 24 -5.14 -12.54 7.11
C PRO A 24 -4.83 -13.16 8.47
N ASP A 25 -5.03 -14.47 8.58
CA ASP A 25 -4.42 -15.30 9.63
C ASP A 25 -3.01 -15.67 9.19
N ILE A 26 -2.02 -15.37 10.04
CA ILE A 26 -0.60 -15.59 9.76
C ILE A 26 0.01 -16.68 10.66
N SER A 27 -0.81 -17.47 11.35
CA SER A 27 -0.36 -18.51 12.29
C SER A 27 0.56 -19.53 11.62
N LEU A 28 0.24 -19.96 10.39
CA LEU A 28 1.08 -20.89 9.63
C LEU A 28 2.49 -20.34 9.37
N ALA A 29 2.62 -19.06 9.00
CA ALA A 29 3.93 -18.46 8.74
C ALA A 29 4.75 -18.32 10.04
N LYS A 30 4.10 -18.00 11.16
CA LYS A 30 4.75 -17.98 12.47
C LYS A 30 5.25 -19.36 12.87
N GLU A 31 4.41 -20.38 12.76
CA GLU A 31 4.75 -21.75 13.18
C GLU A 31 5.84 -22.39 12.33
N ARG A 32 5.83 -22.15 11.01
CA ARG A 32 6.72 -22.86 10.07
C ARG A 32 7.98 -22.10 9.73
N LEU A 33 7.95 -20.78 9.82
CA LEU A 33 9.03 -19.90 9.36
C LEU A 33 9.58 -19.00 10.48
N ASP A 34 9.01 -19.06 11.69
CA ASP A 34 9.28 -18.09 12.77
C ASP A 34 9.13 -16.63 12.29
N TRP A 35 8.19 -16.42 11.36
CA TRP A 35 8.05 -15.15 10.65
C TRP A 35 6.87 -14.34 11.16
N THR A 36 7.08 -13.04 11.35
CA THR A 36 6.05 -12.05 11.65
C THR A 36 6.40 -10.71 11.02
N PRO A 37 5.44 -9.84 10.66
CA PRO A 37 5.72 -8.47 10.24
C PRO A 37 6.46 -7.71 11.33
N THR A 38 7.57 -7.05 10.96
CA THR A 38 8.41 -6.27 11.89
C THR A 38 8.33 -4.77 11.66
N VAL A 39 7.71 -4.34 10.56
CA VAL A 39 7.62 -2.93 10.17
C VAL A 39 6.23 -2.38 10.56
N PRO A 40 6.15 -1.39 11.45
CA PRO A 40 4.89 -0.71 11.76
C PRO A 40 4.31 0.02 10.54
N LEU A 41 2.98 0.14 10.47
CA LEU A 41 2.28 0.75 9.34
C LEU A 41 2.83 2.15 9.01
N GLU A 42 2.94 3.03 10.01
CA GLU A 42 3.40 4.39 9.80
C GLU A 42 4.84 4.44 9.27
N ALA A 43 5.73 3.60 9.80
CA ALA A 43 7.12 3.53 9.36
C ALA A 43 7.22 3.06 7.90
N GLY A 44 6.42 2.06 7.52
CA GLY A 44 6.32 1.62 6.12
C GLY A 44 5.82 2.74 5.21
N LEU A 45 4.73 3.40 5.58
CA LEU A 45 4.15 4.51 4.80
C LEU A 45 5.13 5.67 4.63
N ARG A 46 5.91 6.03 5.67
CA ARG A 46 6.93 7.09 5.57
C ARG A 46 8.00 6.76 4.55
N LYS A 47 8.54 5.54 4.57
CA LYS A 47 9.54 5.07 3.59
C LYS A 47 8.98 5.09 2.16
N THR A 48 7.73 4.66 1.99
CA THR A 48 7.06 4.70 0.68
C THR A 48 6.90 6.14 0.18
N ILE A 49 6.45 7.07 1.03
CA ILE A 49 6.31 8.48 0.66
C ILE A 49 7.65 9.09 0.28
N GLU A 50 8.71 8.79 1.05
CA GLU A 50 10.06 9.26 0.75
C GLU A 50 10.55 8.76 -0.61
N TRP A 51 10.37 7.48 -0.91
CA TRP A 51 10.71 6.93 -2.22
C TRP A 51 9.94 7.60 -3.36
N PHE A 52 8.63 7.85 -3.21
CA PHE A 52 7.86 8.56 -4.24
C PHE A 52 8.28 10.02 -4.45
N ARG A 53 8.94 10.66 -3.46
CA ARG A 53 9.50 12.01 -3.65
C ARG A 53 10.77 12.02 -4.49
N THR A 54 11.46 10.89 -4.63
CA THR A 54 12.73 10.80 -5.37
C THR A 54 12.54 10.36 -6.82
N ILE A 55 11.36 9.88 -7.18
CA ILE A 55 11.05 9.45 -8.55
C ILE A 55 10.08 10.41 -9.22
N ASN A 56 10.16 10.48 -10.56
CA ASN A 56 9.10 11.06 -11.36
C ASN A 56 8.18 9.93 -11.85
N VAL A 57 6.91 9.98 -11.44
CA VAL A 57 5.92 8.97 -11.85
C VAL A 57 5.60 9.04 -13.35
N ASP A 58 5.83 10.17 -14.00
CA ASP A 58 5.64 10.32 -15.45
C ASP A 58 6.66 9.52 -16.26
N ASP A 59 7.80 9.18 -15.65
CA ASP A 59 8.82 8.32 -16.27
C ASP A 59 8.45 6.83 -16.18
N TYR A 60 7.38 6.47 -15.45
CA TYR A 60 6.90 5.11 -15.36
C TYR A 60 6.45 4.62 -16.73
N ARG A 61 7.16 3.63 -17.27
CA ARG A 61 6.75 2.89 -18.44
C ARG A 61 6.09 1.59 -18.01
N PRO A 62 4.83 1.32 -18.38
CA PRO A 62 4.21 0.06 -18.08
C PRO A 62 5.07 -1.08 -18.68
N PRO A 63 5.36 -2.14 -17.91
CA PRO A 63 6.21 -3.24 -18.38
C PRO A 63 5.58 -4.00 -19.55
N THR A 64 4.28 -3.82 -19.80
CA THR A 64 3.55 -4.46 -20.90
C THR A 64 2.59 -3.44 -21.54
N PRO A 65 2.70 -3.13 -22.84
CA PRO A 65 1.83 -2.14 -23.51
C PRO A 65 0.38 -2.57 -23.74
N ASN A 66 0.04 -3.85 -23.52
CA ASN A 66 -1.21 -4.47 -24.00
C ASN A 66 -2.04 -5.12 -22.89
N PHE A 67 -2.29 -4.40 -21.80
CA PHE A 67 -3.39 -4.69 -20.88
C PHE A 67 -4.16 -3.42 -20.59
#